data_AF-A0AAJ3HHL4-F1
#
_entry.id   AF-A0AAJ3HHL4-F1
#
_cell.length_a   1.000
_cell.length_b   1.000
_cell.length_c   1.000
_cell.angle_alpha   90.00
_cell.angle_beta   90.00
_cell.angle_gamma   90.00
#
_symmetry.space_group_name_H-M   'P 1'
#
loop_
_entity.id
_entity.type
_entity.pdbx_description
1 polymer ?
#
loop_
_entity_poly.entity_id
_entity_poly.type
_entity_poly.pdbx_seq_one_letter_code
_entity_poly.pdbx_strand_id
1 'polypeptide(L)'
;MKPTLLLTTLLPLLVLSAQAEPISNKDQAVARVSASVARHRLTSLKPECLLFITTETANSYTVDVHENHNASCGGDPHSAPRLFGYEVDKASGRMQIDDPVSGETRPID
;
A
#
# COMPACT_ATOMS: atom_id res chain seq x y z
N MET A 1 44.72 -17.49 41.90
CA MET A 1 44.25 -17.32 40.50
C MET A 1 42.76 -17.61 40.48
N LYS A 2 41.89 -16.64 40.18
CA LYS A 2 40.42 -16.78 40.21
C LYS A 2 39.90 -17.03 38.78
N PRO A 3 39.01 -18.00 38.55
CA PRO A 3 38.43 -18.22 37.23
C PRO A 3 37.30 -17.22 37.03
N THR A 4 37.37 -16.44 35.96
CA THR A 4 36.29 -15.55 35.55
C THR A 4 35.33 -16.36 34.69
N LEU A 5 34.14 -16.63 35.23
CA LEU A 5 33.00 -17.21 34.52
C LEU A 5 32.38 -16.12 33.63
N LEU A 6 32.49 -16.30 32.31
CA LEU A 6 31.83 -15.45 31.31
C LEU A 6 30.37 -15.91 31.16
N LEU A 7 29.44 -15.11 31.69
CA LEU A 7 28.00 -15.30 31.55
C LEU A 7 27.55 -14.70 30.20
N THR A 8 27.31 -15.53 29.20
CA THR A 8 26.69 -15.11 27.93
C THR A 8 25.17 -15.02 28.10
N THR A 9 24.65 -13.80 28.21
CA THR A 9 23.21 -13.55 28.23
C THR A 9 22.63 -13.65 26.81
N LEU A 10 21.83 -14.68 26.54
CA LEU A 10 21.06 -14.83 25.31
C LEU A 10 19.89 -13.82 25.31
N LEU A 11 19.92 -12.83 24.40
CA LEU A 11 18.85 -11.85 24.24
C LEU A 11 17.80 -12.42 23.26
N PRO A 12 16.52 -12.60 23.65
CA PRO A 12 15.50 -13.10 22.73
C PRO A 12 15.15 -12.02 21.70
N LEU A 13 15.31 -12.31 20.41
CA LEU A 13 14.77 -11.47 19.33
C LEU A 13 13.24 -11.59 19.33
N LEU A 14 12.56 -10.56 19.83
CA LEU A 14 11.13 -10.37 19.60
C LEU A 14 10.92 -10.00 18.12
N VAL A 15 10.46 -10.96 17.32
CA VAL A 15 10.03 -10.71 15.94
C VAL A 15 8.65 -10.07 16.01
N LEU A 16 8.60 -8.74 15.85
CA LEU A 16 7.34 -7.99 15.80
C LEU A 16 6.72 -8.19 14.42
N SER A 17 5.75 -9.10 14.29
CA SER A 17 4.96 -9.24 13.07
C SER A 17 4.12 -7.97 12.89
N ALA A 18 4.48 -7.13 11.93
CA ALA A 18 3.67 -5.97 11.53
C ALA A 18 2.41 -6.48 10.80
N GLN A 19 1.39 -6.84 11.58
CA GLN A 19 0.06 -7.15 11.05
C GLN A 19 -0.54 -5.84 10.53
N ALA A 20 -1.14 -5.88 9.35
CA ALA A 20 -1.94 -4.75 8.88
C ALA A 20 -3.14 -4.55 9.83
N GLU A 21 -3.50 -3.28 10.05
CA GLU A 21 -4.62 -2.92 10.93
C GLU A 21 -5.93 -2.91 10.13
N PRO A 22 -7.08 -3.27 10.76
CA PRO A 22 -8.38 -3.20 10.13
C PRO A 22 -8.69 -1.80 9.56
N ILE A 23 -9.38 -1.75 8.43
CA ILE A 23 -9.74 -0.51 7.72
C ILE A 23 -11.26 -0.37 7.73
N SER A 24 -11.75 0.78 8.21
CA SER A 24 -13.17 1.00 8.48
C SER A 24 -13.87 1.92 7.48
N ASN A 25 -13.12 2.58 6.57
CA ASN A 25 -13.67 3.49 5.58
C ASN A 25 -12.75 3.67 4.36
N LYS A 26 -13.30 4.30 3.31
CA LYS A 26 -12.61 4.56 2.05
C LYS A 26 -11.38 5.46 2.20
N ASP A 27 -11.44 6.48 3.05
CA ASP A 27 -10.32 7.42 3.24
C ASP A 27 -9.11 6.72 3.86
N GLN A 28 -9.33 5.81 4.82
CA GLN A 28 -8.27 4.96 5.37
C GLN A 28 -7.69 4.01 4.32
N ALA A 29 -8.52 3.45 3.43
CA ALA A 29 -8.04 2.64 2.32
C ALA A 29 -7.16 3.45 1.37
N VAL A 30 -7.59 4.65 0.97
CA VAL A 30 -6.81 5.56 0.12
C VAL A 30 -5.49 5.96 0.79
N ALA A 31 -5.51 6.31 2.08
CA ALA A 31 -4.30 6.66 2.81
C ALA A 31 -3.29 5.50 2.84
N ARG A 32 -3.78 4.27 3.05
CA ARG A 32 -2.93 3.07 3.08
C ARG A 32 -2.35 2.74 1.70
N VAL A 33 -3.16 2.83 0.65
CA VAL A 33 -2.73 2.64 -0.74
C VAL A 33 -1.73 3.69 -1.16
N SER A 34 -1.97 4.97 -0.86
CA SER A 34 -1.04 6.07 -1.15
C SER A 34 0.32 5.86 -0.46
N ALA A 35 0.30 5.41 0.80
CA ALA A 35 1.53 5.05 1.51
C ALA A 35 2.27 3.87 0.87
N SER A 36 1.55 2.84 0.40
CA SER A 36 2.14 1.71 -0.34
C SER A 36 2.79 2.19 -1.65
N VAL A 37 2.07 2.98 -2.45
CA VAL A 37 2.58 3.54 -3.71
C VAL A 37 3.89 4.29 -3.50
N ALA A 38 3.95 5.14 -2.47
CA ALA A 38 5.17 5.88 -2.13
C ALA A 38 6.31 4.97 -1.64
N ARG A 39 6.02 4.02 -0.73
CA ARG A 39 7.02 3.08 -0.20
C ARG A 39 7.67 2.22 -1.29
N HIS A 40 6.84 1.67 -2.18
CA HIS A 40 7.28 0.75 -3.23
C HIS A 40 7.65 1.45 -4.54
N ARG A 41 7.52 2.79 -4.62
CA ARG A 41 7.85 3.61 -5.79
C ARG A 41 7.19 3.08 -7.07
N LEU A 42 5.90 2.77 -6.99
CA LEU A 42 5.16 2.13 -8.08
C LEU A 42 4.91 3.05 -9.28
N THR A 43 5.22 4.33 -9.15
CA THR A 43 5.17 5.34 -10.21
C THR A 43 6.20 6.41 -9.94
N SER A 44 6.63 7.12 -10.99
CA SER A 44 7.47 8.31 -10.90
C SER A 44 6.67 9.60 -10.67
N LEU A 45 5.35 9.54 -10.76
CA LEU A 45 4.47 10.68 -10.53
C LEU A 45 4.48 11.11 -9.06
N LYS A 46 4.32 12.42 -8.83
CA LYS A 46 4.16 12.96 -7.49
C LYS A 46 2.79 12.59 -6.92
N PRO A 47 2.63 12.49 -5.58
CA PRO A 47 1.35 12.12 -4.97
C PRO A 47 0.16 12.99 -5.40
N GLU A 48 0.35 14.30 -5.59
CA GLU A 48 -0.69 15.22 -6.05
C GLU A 48 -1.12 15.00 -7.50
N CYS A 49 -0.31 14.27 -8.28
CA CYS A 49 -0.59 13.87 -9.66
C CYS A 49 -1.21 12.47 -9.76
N LEU A 50 -1.66 11.92 -8.63
CA LEU A 50 -2.43 10.68 -8.58
C LEU A 50 -3.89 10.99 -8.23
N LEU A 51 -4.80 10.29 -8.91
CA LEU A 51 -6.22 10.27 -8.61
C LEU A 51 -6.58 8.87 -8.09
N PHE A 52 -7.26 8.81 -6.95
CA PHE A 52 -7.69 7.56 -6.33
C PHE A 52 -9.19 7.39 -6.50
N ILE A 53 -9.61 6.37 -7.24
CA ILE A 53 -11.03 6.03 -7.45
C ILE A 53 -11.35 4.83 -6.55
N THR A 54 -12.30 5.00 -5.63
CA THR A 54 -12.59 3.98 -4.60
C THR A 54 -13.99 3.40 -4.72
N THR A 55 -14.07 2.07 -4.81
CA THR A 55 -15.31 1.29 -4.67
C THR A 55 -15.26 0.43 -3.41
N GLU A 56 -16.40 -0.15 -3.03
CA GLU A 56 -16.53 -0.90 -1.79
C GLU A 56 -17.41 -2.13 -2.00
N THR A 57 -16.97 -3.26 -1.45
CA THR A 57 -17.75 -4.49 -1.31
C THR A 57 -18.07 -4.72 0.17
N ALA A 58 -18.73 -5.84 0.51
CA ALA A 58 -18.94 -6.21 1.91
C ALA A 58 -17.62 -6.32 2.69
N ASN A 59 -16.58 -6.90 2.07
CA ASN A 59 -15.35 -7.31 2.76
C ASN A 59 -14.11 -6.50 2.37
N SER A 60 -14.18 -5.70 1.30
CA SER A 60 -13.00 -4.98 0.78
C SER A 60 -13.32 -3.57 0.30
N TYR A 61 -12.27 -2.76 0.22
CA TYR A 61 -12.22 -1.55 -0.59
C TYR A 61 -11.37 -1.83 -1.83
N THR A 62 -11.85 -1.45 -3.01
CA THR A 62 -11.02 -1.43 -4.22
C THR A 62 -10.60 0.02 -4.46
N VAL A 63 -9.30 0.25 -4.65
CA VAL A 63 -8.74 1.58 -4.91
C VAL A 63 -7.95 1.53 -6.21
N ASP A 64 -8.52 2.07 -7.28
CA ASP A 64 -7.81 2.27 -8.52
C ASP A 64 -6.98 3.56 -8.46
N VAL A 65 -5.73 3.47 -8.90
CA VAL A 65 -4.79 4.58 -8.99
C VAL A 65 -4.68 5.01 -10.43
N HIS A 66 -4.99 6.27 -10.68
CA HIS A 66 -4.98 6.89 -12.00
C HIS A 66 -4.01 8.06 -12.02
N GLU A 67 -3.58 8.46 -13.22
CA GLU A 67 -2.95 9.75 -13.42
C GLU A 67 -3.99 10.86 -13.25
N ASN A 68 -3.62 11.93 -12.55
CA ASN A 68 -4.42 13.14 -12.41
C ASN A 68 -3.90 14.20 -13.39
N HIS A 69 -4.54 14.32 -14.56
CA HIS A 69 -4.15 15.29 -15.57
C HIS A 69 -4.71 16.67 -15.30
N ASN A 70 -3.81 17.66 -15.19
CA ASN A 70 -4.13 19.06 -15.01
C ASN A 70 -2.92 19.94 -15.37
N ALA A 71 -3.05 21.26 -15.26
CA ALA A 71 -1.99 22.20 -15.62
C ALA A 71 -0.65 21.96 -14.87
N SER A 72 -0.70 21.46 -13.63
CA SER A 72 0.50 21.17 -12.82
C SER A 72 1.09 19.78 -13.04
N CYS A 73 0.28 18.81 -13.45
CA CYS A 73 0.67 17.41 -13.60
C CYS A 73 0.89 16.97 -15.06
N GLY A 74 0.49 17.80 -16.02
CA GLY A 74 0.55 17.49 -17.45
C GLY A 74 -0.57 16.55 -17.91
N GLY A 75 -0.47 16.09 -19.15
CA GLY A 75 -1.44 15.19 -19.78
C GLY A 75 -2.69 15.88 -20.35
N ASP A 76 -3.56 15.09 -20.96
CA ASP A 76 -4.84 15.55 -21.49
C ASP A 76 -5.87 15.65 -20.35
N PRO A 77 -6.40 16.85 -20.03
CA PRO A 77 -7.33 17.06 -18.92
C PRO A 77 -8.68 16.34 -19.08
N HIS A 78 -8.97 15.78 -20.25
CA HIS A 78 -10.16 14.98 -20.51
C HIS A 78 -9.92 13.47 -20.36
N SER A 79 -8.75 13.08 -19.86
CA SER A 79 -8.37 11.69 -19.60
C SER A 79 -7.82 11.50 -18.20
N ALA A 80 -7.98 10.29 -17.67
CA ALA A 80 -7.35 9.85 -16.42
C ALA A 80 -6.90 8.39 -16.60
N PRO A 81 -5.77 8.13 -17.29
CA PRO A 81 -5.27 6.78 -17.49
C PRO A 81 -5.12 6.03 -16.16
N ARG A 82 -5.60 4.78 -16.12
CA ARG A 82 -5.41 3.90 -14.97
C ARG A 82 -3.98 3.37 -14.95
N LEU A 83 -3.33 3.42 -13.80
CA LEU A 83 -1.99 2.88 -13.59
C LEU A 83 -2.02 1.45 -13.09
N PHE A 84 -2.81 1.18 -12.05
CA PHE A 84 -3.02 -0.12 -11.38
C PHE A 84 -4.10 0.08 -10.30
N GLY A 85 -4.50 -0.98 -9.64
CA GLY A 85 -5.49 -0.96 -8.58
C GLY A 85 -5.15 -1.90 -7.43
N TYR A 86 -5.76 -1.60 -6.30
CA TYR A 86 -5.60 -2.31 -5.05
C TYR A 86 -6.91 -2.93 -4.62
N GLU A 87 -6.84 -4.11 -4.02
CA GLU A 87 -7.87 -4.61 -3.12
C GLU A 87 -7.34 -4.54 -1.68
N VAL A 88 -8.11 -3.91 -0.79
CA VAL A 88 -7.80 -3.77 0.64
C VAL A 88 -8.85 -4.53 1.43
N ASP A 89 -8.45 -5.61 2.10
CA ASP A 89 -9.35 -6.37 2.98
C ASP A 89 -9.70 -5.53 4.22
N LYS A 90 -10.99 -5.41 4.56
CA LYS A 90 -11.44 -4.56 5.68
C LYS A 90 -11.02 -5.11 7.04
N ALA A 91 -11.09 -6.43 7.20
CA ALA A 91 -10.87 -7.07 8.50
C ALA A 91 -9.39 -7.06 8.90
N SER A 92 -8.50 -7.23 7.93
CA SER A 92 -7.06 -7.34 8.15
C SER A 92 -6.25 -6.17 7.63
N GLY A 93 -6.80 -5.31 6.76
CA GLY A 93 -6.05 -4.23 6.10
C GLY A 93 -4.96 -4.71 5.14
N ARG A 94 -4.88 -6.01 4.86
CA ARG A 94 -3.94 -6.60 3.90
C ARG A 94 -4.31 -6.15 2.50
N MET A 95 -3.28 -5.92 1.68
CA MET A 95 -3.48 -5.43 0.33
C MET A 95 -3.03 -6.43 -0.74
N GLN A 96 -3.72 -6.39 -1.86
CA GLN A 96 -3.27 -6.96 -3.13
C GLN A 96 -3.22 -5.84 -4.16
N ILE A 97 -2.29 -5.96 -5.10
CA ILE A 97 -2.14 -5.07 -6.26
C ILE A 97 -2.28 -5.88 -7.54
N ASP A 98 -2.93 -5.33 -8.55
CA ASP A 98 -3.00 -5.93 -9.88
C ASP A 98 -1.82 -5.52 -10.78
N ASP A 99 -1.54 -6.36 -11.76
CA ASP A 99 -0.83 -5.96 -12.96
C ASP A 99 -1.84 -5.31 -13.93
N PRO A 100 -1.63 -4.08 -14.40
CA PRO A 100 -2.61 -3.35 -15.21
C PRO A 100 -2.78 -3.92 -16.63
N VAL A 101 -1.91 -4.83 -17.07
CA VAL A 101 -1.95 -5.46 -18.39
C VAL A 101 -2.62 -6.83 -18.31
N SER A 102 -2.18 -7.69 -17.38
CA SER A 102 -2.71 -9.05 -17.25
C SER A 102 -3.93 -9.16 -16.34
N GLY A 103 -4.10 -8.21 -15.42
CA GLY A 103 -5.11 -8.27 -14.35
C GLY A 103 -4.78 -9.25 -13.23
N GLU A 104 -3.63 -9.90 -13.26
CA GLU A 104 -3.20 -10.80 -12.19
C GLU A 104 -2.92 -10.02 -10.91
N THR A 105 -3.40 -10.52 -9.78
CA THR A 105 -3.18 -9.89 -8.48
C THR A 105 -2.08 -10.58 -7.69
N ARG A 106 -1.36 -9.79 -6.90
CA ARG A 106 -0.36 -10.29 -5.95
C ARG A 106 -0.44 -9.55 -4.61
N PRO A 107 -0.12 -10.23 -3.49
CA PRO A 107 -0.01 -9.55 -2.20
C PRO A 107 1.01 -8.42 -2.22
N ILE A 108 0.71 -7.34 -1.51
CA ILE A 108 1.61 -6.24 -1.22
C ILE A 108 1.29 -5.73 0.19
N ASP A 109 2.32 -5.62 1.04
CA ASP A 109 2.23 -5.23 2.46
C ASP A 109 1.39 -6.12 3.39
#